data_AF-A0A537TJS0-F1
#
_entry.id   AF-A0A537TJS0-F1
#
_cell.length_a   1.000
_cell.length_b   1.000
_cell.length_c   1.000
_cell.angle_alpha   90.00
_cell.angle_beta   90.00
_cell.angle_gamma   90.00
#
_symmetry.space_group_name_H-M   'P 1'
#
loop_
_entity.id
_entity.type
_entity.pdbx_description
1 polymer ?
#
loop_
_entity_poly.entity_id
_entity_poly.type
_entity_poly.pdbx_seq_one_letter_code
_entity_poly.pdbx_strand_id
1 'polypeptide(L)'
;MILNGPNLNLLGVREPHIYGTTTLASIKASCEEFARFAGAQLSFHQSNNEGVLVDIIQSAREQADAIIINPAGYSFTSIAILDAL
;
A
#
# COMPACT_ATOMS: atom_id res chain seq x y z
N MET A 1 2.46 3.13 8.34
CA MET A 1 2.95 2.91 6.96
C MET A 1 1.85 2.30 6.11
N ILE A 2 1.64 2.77 4.88
CA ILE A 2 0.70 2.20 3.90
C ILE A 2 1.48 1.55 2.75
N LEU A 3 1.16 0.30 2.44
CA LEU A 3 1.81 -0.53 1.41
C LEU A 3 0.79 -1.03 0.38
N ASN A 4 1.07 -0.81 -0.89
CA ASN A 4 0.20 -1.20 -2.00
C ASN A 4 0.95 -2.13 -2.97
N GLY A 5 0.36 -3.30 -3.21
CA GLY A 5 0.89 -4.33 -4.08
C GLY A 5 0.73 -4.04 -5.57
N PRO A 6 0.90 -5.09 -6.40
CA PRO A 6 0.98 -4.95 -7.84
C PRO A 6 -0.31 -4.43 -8.47
N ASN A 7 -0.15 -3.69 -9.57
CA ASN A 7 -1.20 -3.09 -10.39
C ASN A 7 -2.04 -1.99 -9.73
N LEU A 8 -1.92 -1.75 -8.41
CA LEU A 8 -2.67 -0.68 -7.74
C LEU A 8 -2.26 0.73 -8.23
N ASN A 9 -1.07 0.87 -8.82
CA ASN A 9 -0.68 2.09 -9.53
C ASN A 9 -1.58 2.42 -10.74
N LEU A 10 -2.39 1.47 -11.22
CA LEU A 10 -3.31 1.64 -12.35
C LEU A 10 -4.76 1.93 -11.91
N LEU A 11 -5.03 2.07 -10.60
CA LEU A 11 -6.36 2.46 -10.10
C LEU A 11 -6.84 3.77 -10.74
N GLY A 12 -8.13 3.81 -11.07
CA GLY A 12 -8.78 4.93 -11.75
C GLY A 12 -8.53 5.00 -13.27
N VAL A 13 -7.62 4.18 -13.82
CA VAL A 13 -7.34 4.10 -15.27
C VAL A 13 -7.85 2.79 -15.86
N ARG A 14 -7.67 1.67 -15.15
CA ARG A 14 -8.06 0.34 -15.60
C ARG A 14 -9.44 -0.04 -15.03
N GLU A 15 -10.31 -0.56 -15.91
CA GLU A 15 -11.61 -1.15 -15.55
C GLU A 15 -12.41 -0.32 -14.51
N PRO A 16 -12.68 0.97 -14.78
CA PRO A 16 -13.28 1.89 -13.79
C PRO A 16 -14.68 1.46 -13.33
N HIS A 17 -15.36 0.60 -14.08
CA HIS A 17 -16.64 0.00 -13.70
C HIS A 17 -16.52 -1.06 -12.59
N ILE A 18 -15.32 -1.60 -12.35
CA ILE A 18 -15.03 -2.57 -11.29
C ILE A 18 -14.35 -1.88 -10.10
N TYR A 19 -13.35 -1.03 -10.36
CA TYR A 19 -12.48 -0.47 -9.32
C TYR A 19 -12.77 1.01 -8.96
N GLY A 20 -13.76 1.62 -9.62
CA GLY A 20 -14.06 3.05 -9.49
C GLY A 20 -13.06 3.93 -10.25
N THR A 21 -13.33 5.23 -10.22
CA THR A 21 -12.49 6.25 -10.89
C THR A 21 -11.43 6.85 -9.97
N THR A 22 -11.42 6.48 -8.69
CA THR A 22 -10.47 7.00 -7.72
C THR A 22 -9.08 6.46 -8.00
N THR A 23 -8.12 7.36 -8.23
CA THR A 23 -6.71 6.99 -8.48
C THR A 23 -5.97 6.70 -7.18
N LEU A 24 -4.87 5.94 -7.26
CA LEU A 24 -4.00 5.72 -6.10
C LEU A 24 -3.41 7.04 -5.56
N ALA A 25 -3.17 8.03 -6.43
CA ALA A 25 -2.72 9.36 -6.02
C ALA A 25 -3.80 10.10 -5.22
N SER A 26 -5.07 10.00 -5.61
CA SER A 26 -6.20 10.56 -4.86
C SER A 26 -6.36 9.90 -3.50
N ILE A 27 -6.20 8.57 -3.42
CA ILE A 27 -6.21 7.82 -2.15
C ILE A 27 -5.06 8.29 -1.26
N LYS A 28 -3.84 8.39 -1.79
CA LYS A 28 -2.67 8.89 -1.07
C LYS A 28 -2.92 10.26 -0.46
N ALA A 29 -3.43 11.21 -1.25
CA ALA A 29 -3.73 12.56 -0.77
C ALA A 29 -4.75 12.56 0.38
N SER A 30 -5.81 11.74 0.27
CA SER A 30 -6.81 11.61 1.33
C SER A 30 -6.24 10.99 2.61
N CYS A 31 -5.38 9.97 2.48
CA CYS A 31 -4.70 9.37 3.64
C CYS A 31 -3.74 10.36 4.31
N GLU A 32 -2.98 11.14 3.54
CA GLU A 32 -2.06 12.16 4.05
C GLU A 32 -2.82 13.28 4.78
N GLU A 33 -3.95 13.73 4.23
CA GLU A 33 -4.82 14.70 4.88
C GLU A 33 -5.36 14.19 6.22
N PHE A 34 -5.85 12.95 6.25
CA PHE A 34 -6.35 12.33 7.47
C PHE A 34 -5.25 12.11 8.52
N ALA A 35 -4.07 11.63 8.10
CA ALA A 35 -2.93 11.45 9.00
C ALA A 35 -2.52 12.77 9.66
N ARG A 36 -2.47 13.87 8.88
CA ARG A 36 -2.20 15.21 9.42
C ARG A 36 -3.27 15.65 10.41
N PHE A 37 -4.54 15.42 10.10
CA PHE A 37 -5.65 15.70 11.03
C PHE A 37 -5.54 14.91 12.34
N ALA A 38 -5.13 13.65 12.26
CA ALA A 38 -4.94 12.75 13.39
C ALA A 38 -3.61 12.97 14.15
N GLY A 39 -2.73 13.87 13.69
CA GLY A 39 -1.40 14.08 14.27
C GLY A 39 -0.42 12.94 14.04
N ALA A 40 -0.65 12.11 13.03
CA ALA A 40 0.19 10.97 12.67
C ALA A 40 1.11 11.28 11.48
N GLN A 41 2.26 10.61 11.44
CA GLN A 41 3.13 10.59 10.25
C GLN A 41 2.71 9.45 9.33
N LEU A 42 2.73 9.70 8.02
CA LEU A 42 2.35 8.71 7.02
C LEU A 42 3.46 8.53 5.98
N SER A 43 3.93 7.29 5.87
CA SER A 43 4.69 6.79 4.72
C SER A 43 3.76 5.99 3.81
N PHE A 44 3.84 6.22 2.49
CA PHE A 44 2.96 5.63 1.50
C PHE A 44 3.77 5.05 0.33
N HIS A 45 3.67 3.74 0.12
CA HIS A 45 4.45 3.01 -0.86
C HIS A 45 3.58 2.18 -1.80
N GLN A 46 4.06 1.98 -3.02
CA GLN A 46 3.50 1.04 -3.98
C GLN A 46 4.63 0.33 -4.72
N SER A 47 4.52 -0.97 -4.94
CA SER A 47 5.45 -1.73 -5.77
C SER A 47 4.75 -2.89 -6.47
N ASN A 48 5.20 -3.18 -7.70
CA ASN A 48 4.83 -4.39 -8.44
C ASN A 48 5.76 -5.57 -8.14
N ASN A 49 6.83 -5.36 -7.37
CA ASN A 49 7.83 -6.38 -7.05
C ASN A 49 7.64 -6.88 -5.62
N GLU A 50 7.41 -8.18 -5.47
CA GLU A 50 7.24 -8.86 -4.18
C GLU A 50 8.41 -8.59 -3.22
N GLY A 51 9.65 -8.75 -3.67
CA GLY A 51 10.84 -8.54 -2.82
C GLY A 51 10.92 -7.11 -2.26
N VAL A 52 10.56 -6.09 -3.05
CA VAL A 52 10.53 -4.71 -2.57
C VAL A 52 9.48 -4.51 -1.49
N LEU A 53 8.32 -5.18 -1.59
CA LEU A 53 7.30 -5.11 -0.54
C LEU A 53 7.80 -5.80 0.74
N VAL A 54 8.48 -6.95 0.61
CA VAL A 54 9.12 -7.65 1.73
C VAL A 54 10.15 -6.76 2.42
N ASP A 55 11.03 -6.10 1.66
CA ASP A 55 12.05 -5.20 2.20
C ASP A 55 11.42 -4.05 3.01
N ILE A 56 10.35 -3.44 2.49
CA ILE A 56 9.65 -2.35 3.19
C ILE A 56 8.92 -2.87 4.43
N ILE A 57 8.31 -4.07 4.39
CA ILE A 57 7.69 -4.67 5.58
C ILE A 57 8.74 -4.90 6.67
N GLN A 58 9.93 -5.39 6.31
CA GLN A 58 11.01 -5.59 7.27
C GLN A 58 11.50 -4.26 7.86
N SER A 59 11.66 -3.21 7.04
CA SER A 59 12.09 -1.89 7.53
C SER A 59 11.05 -1.23 8.45
N ALA A 60 9.77 -1.55 8.27
CA ALA A 60 8.70 -1.02 9.10
C ALA A 60 8.85 -1.37 10.59
N ARG A 61 9.51 -2.49 10.92
CA ARG A 61 9.77 -2.90 12.32
C ARG A 61 10.51 -1.85 13.13
N GLU A 62 11.34 -1.03 12.47
CA GLU A 62 12.11 0.04 13.11
C GLU A 62 11.54 1.44 12.82
N GLN A 63 10.73 1.58 11.76
CA GLN A 63 10.36 2.88 11.18
C GLN A 63 8.88 3.23 11.32
N ALA A 64 8.02 2.29 11.75
CA ALA A 64 6.58 2.51 11.83
C ALA A 64 5.95 1.74 12.99
N ASP A 65 4.96 2.37 13.64
CA ASP A 65 4.18 1.72 14.70
C ASP A 65 3.19 0.68 14.15
N ALA A 66 2.79 0.82 12.88
CA ALA A 66 1.82 -0.07 12.24
C ALA A 66 1.94 -0.06 10.70
N ILE A 67 1.48 -1.16 10.09
CA ILE A 67 1.34 -1.34 8.64
C ILE A 67 -0.14 -1.49 8.28
N ILE A 68 -0.57 -0.76 7.25
CA ILE A 68 -1.79 -1.02 6.50
C ILE A 68 -1.36 -1.49 5.11
N ILE A 69 -1.77 -2.69 4.71
CA ILE A 69 -1.34 -3.27 3.43
C ILE A 69 -2.53 -3.69 2.58
N ASN A 70 -2.49 -3.34 1.30
CA ASN A 70 -3.28 -3.98 0.24
C ASN A 70 -2.31 -4.74 -0.68
N PRO A 71 -2.11 -6.06 -0.48
CA PRO A 71 -1.16 -6.84 -1.29
C PRO A 71 -1.65 -7.10 -2.73
N ALA A 72 -2.88 -6.70 -3.08
CA ALA A 72 -3.52 -7.00 -4.36
C ALA A 72 -3.42 -8.49 -4.70
N GLY A 73 -2.92 -8.84 -5.89
CA GLY A 73 -2.78 -10.24 -6.31
C GLY A 73 -1.91 -11.10 -5.38
N TYR A 74 -0.94 -10.50 -4.68
CA TYR A 74 -0.08 -11.25 -3.75
C TYR A 74 -0.82 -11.76 -2.51
N SER A 75 -2.02 -11.25 -2.21
CA SER A 75 -2.87 -11.77 -1.14
C SER A 75 -3.21 -13.25 -1.33
N PHE A 76 -3.14 -13.75 -2.57
CA PHE A 76 -3.50 -15.12 -2.92
C PHE A 76 -2.29 -16.02 -3.19
N THR A 77 -1.09 -15.45 -3.34
CA THR A 77 0.07 -16.19 -3.87
C THR A 77 1.34 -16.05 -3.07
N SER A 78 1.50 -14.99 -2.26
CA SER A 78 2.77 -14.67 -1.62
C SER A 78 2.84 -15.20 -0.18
N ILE A 79 3.52 -16.33 0.00
CA ILE A 79 3.94 -16.79 1.32
C ILE A 79 5.07 -15.91 1.88
N ALA A 80 5.92 -15.36 1.02
CA ALA A 80 7.02 -14.49 1.47
C ALA A 80 6.53 -13.20 2.15
N ILE A 81 5.45 -12.58 1.64
CA ILE A 81 4.82 -11.43 2.29
C ILE A 81 4.13 -11.84 3.60
N LEU A 82 3.48 -13.02 3.64
CA LEU A 82 2.88 -13.54 4.86
C LEU A 82 3.92 -13.72 5.96
N ASP A 83 5.08 -14.31 5.64
CA ASP A 83 6.16 -14.55 6.61
C ASP A 83 6.88 -13.28 7.04
N ALA A 84 6.85 -12.22 6.22
CA ALA A 84 7.48 -10.94 6.54
C ALA A 84 6.71 -10.13 7.60
N LEU A 85 5.38 -10.24 7.62
CA LEU A 85 4.46 -9.54 8.53
C LEU A 85 4.60 -10.10 9.96
#